data_AF-A0A8I1SSR3-F1
#
_entry.id   AF-A0A8I1SSR3-F1
#
_cell.length_a   1.000
_cell.length_b   1.000
_cell.length_c   1.000
_cell.angle_alpha   90.00
_cell.angle_beta   90.00
_cell.angle_gamma   90.00
#
_symmetry.space_group_name_H-M   'P 1'
#
loop_
_entity.id
_entity.type
_entity.pdbx_description
1 polymer ?
#
loop_
_entity_poly.entity_id
_entity_poly.type
_entity_poly.pdbx_seq_one_letter_code
_entity_poly.pdbx_strand_id
1 'polypeptide(L)'
;MVRKVLCAAAGAGVCLASAVSAGELTPSDGVASTAFGVSSALSGPTAIFGATGAAVPNGKAYLFRGLDPETGEATQAAVLTSSDGKSNDLFGAGGRVSISGMIAVIGATRGTVGTNTAQGAAYVFRDLDTLSGTVTEAAKLAASDGVDFSSFGSASGLSGTMAVVGAASQGAAYVFRGLDTATGTVTENAKLVASDGGANSFFGSSVGLSGSLAVVGAYGNAPGGNSQQGAAYLFRGLDTAAGTVNESAKLTASDGAAGDRFGTATSVAGTRALVAAARAAVGVNAQQGAVYLFTGLDTVEGSVTETARLTASDGVASMRFGDSVAISGSVGLVGSTAAVIGTTTGQGAAYLYRNLDAASGAVTENVKIYASSGSTNMKFGASVALDGDQFVIGATGASSPEGATFVGAAFTGSVSSMTTLDAGNTQRTIEDISFITRDDWTIGGTTSGNIVALSAGDAAQVVDGRSLYIGKSAGSNNNALALSGSLTAEEVNIGSVAGNAGNALVLNSGSLLTVDTIRLAGGNSIVIEGDYTDLGAFLTYLGSSALSVWNGASWQTADGANVSSLLTASLDADYTRITAVPEPGSLALLGLGLLAGAVAWRRKAA
;
A
#
# COMPACT_ATOMS: atom_id res chain seq x y z
N MET A 1 -1.95 7.35 -26.15
CA MET A 1 -0.77 6.51 -26.42
C MET A 1 0.43 7.41 -26.69
N VAL A 2 1.20 7.75 -25.65
CA VAL A 2 2.51 8.38 -25.82
C VAL A 2 3.53 7.33 -25.41
N ARG A 3 4.13 6.66 -26.40
CA ARG A 3 5.29 5.78 -26.23
C ARG A 3 6.52 6.55 -26.70
N LYS A 4 7.38 6.99 -25.78
CA LYS A 4 8.74 7.42 -26.09
C LYS A 4 9.70 7.10 -24.93
N VAL A 5 10.17 5.86 -24.95
CA VAL A 5 11.59 5.44 -24.82
C VAL A 5 12.48 6.36 -23.96
N LEU A 6 12.61 6.05 -22.66
CA LEU A 6 13.57 6.65 -21.73
C LEU A 6 14.95 5.96 -21.88
N CYS A 7 15.55 5.99 -23.08
CA CYS A 7 16.66 5.09 -23.41
C CYS A 7 18.01 5.80 -23.67
N ALA A 8 18.17 7.08 -23.29
CA ALA A 8 19.46 7.77 -23.49
C ALA A 8 19.83 8.87 -22.47
N ALA A 9 18.92 9.26 -21.57
CA ALA A 9 19.12 10.48 -20.77
C ALA A 9 19.65 10.25 -19.33
N ALA A 10 20.01 9.04 -18.96
CA ALA A 10 20.90 8.77 -17.82
C ALA A 10 22.13 8.03 -18.37
N GLY A 11 23.35 8.42 -18.01
CA GLY A 11 24.57 7.62 -18.32
C GLY A 11 24.60 6.23 -17.65
N ALA A 12 23.44 5.75 -17.19
CA ALA A 12 23.15 4.43 -16.65
C ALA A 12 22.29 3.70 -17.68
N GLY A 13 22.81 2.66 -18.30
CA GLY A 13 22.13 1.92 -19.37
C GLY A 13 20.88 1.19 -18.89
N VAL A 14 19.76 1.90 -18.75
CA VAL A 14 18.44 1.34 -18.46
C VAL A 14 17.42 1.98 -19.39
N CYS A 15 16.69 1.13 -20.09
CA CYS A 15 15.67 1.49 -21.06
C CYS A 15 14.32 1.30 -20.36
N LEU A 16 13.54 2.35 -20.15
CA LEU A 16 12.12 2.13 -19.82
C LEU A 16 11.48 1.44 -21.04
N ALA A 17 11.15 0.16 -20.88
CA ALA A 17 10.21 -0.49 -21.77
C ALA A 17 8.90 0.31 -21.76
N SER A 18 8.21 0.25 -22.90
CA SER A 18 7.05 1.05 -23.28
C SER A 18 6.06 1.40 -22.17
N ALA A 19 5.35 2.52 -22.34
CA ALA A 19 4.06 2.76 -21.70
C ALA A 19 3.21 1.48 -21.70
N VAL A 20 3.09 0.89 -20.52
CA VAL A 20 2.14 -0.14 -20.14
C VAL A 20 1.52 0.40 -18.86
N SER A 21 0.20 0.60 -18.87
CA SER A 21 -0.51 1.20 -17.74
C SER A 21 -0.80 0.14 -16.70
N ALA A 22 -0.42 0.39 -15.45
CA ALA A 22 -1.06 -0.24 -14.31
C ALA A 22 -0.89 0.62 -13.06
N GLY A 23 -1.99 1.24 -12.62
CA GLY A 23 -2.15 1.77 -11.27
C GLY A 23 -3.58 1.62 -10.76
N GLU A 24 -4.57 1.64 -11.65
CA GLU A 24 -5.96 1.29 -11.38
C GLU A 24 -6.29 -0.08 -11.98
N LEU A 25 -6.41 -1.09 -11.12
CA LEU A 25 -6.89 -2.41 -11.52
C LEU A 25 -8.41 -2.36 -11.67
N THR A 26 -8.88 -2.80 -12.83
CA THR A 26 -10.30 -3.00 -13.11
C THR A 26 -10.59 -4.47 -13.37
N PRO A 27 -11.72 -5.01 -12.92
CA PRO A 27 -12.10 -6.39 -13.21
C PRO A 27 -12.36 -6.59 -14.71
N SER A 28 -11.94 -7.73 -15.26
CA SER A 28 -11.97 -8.05 -16.69
C SER A 28 -13.36 -8.10 -17.30
N ASP A 29 -14.38 -8.34 -16.46
CA ASP A 29 -15.78 -8.33 -16.87
C ASP A 29 -16.39 -6.91 -16.80
N GLY A 30 -15.59 -5.89 -16.47
CA GLY A 30 -15.91 -4.47 -16.68
C GLY A 30 -17.21 -4.04 -16.01
N VAL A 31 -17.57 -4.70 -14.91
CA VAL A 31 -18.95 -4.63 -14.42
C VAL A 31 -19.18 -3.29 -13.73
N ALA A 32 -19.66 -2.33 -14.51
CA ALA A 32 -20.28 -1.13 -14.01
C ALA A 32 -21.37 -1.51 -13.00
N SER A 33 -21.48 -0.74 -11.93
CA SER A 33 -22.34 -1.01 -10.77
C SER A 33 -21.82 -2.08 -9.79
N THR A 34 -20.50 -2.22 -9.63
CA THR A 34 -19.88 -3.08 -8.61
C THR A 34 -18.91 -2.33 -7.71
N ALA A 35 -18.95 -2.65 -6.41
CA ALA A 35 -17.98 -2.22 -5.42
C ALA A 35 -16.76 -3.15 -5.44
N PHE A 36 -16.07 -3.22 -6.58
CA PHE A 36 -14.77 -3.87 -6.68
C PHE A 36 -13.77 -3.21 -5.72
N GLY A 37 -12.88 -4.00 -5.11
CA GLY A 37 -11.97 -3.50 -4.08
C GLY A 37 -12.65 -3.27 -2.71
N VAL A 38 -13.83 -3.85 -2.45
CA VAL A 38 -14.47 -3.79 -1.13
C VAL A 38 -13.72 -4.60 -0.06
N SER A 39 -12.96 -5.60 -0.49
CA SER A 39 -12.03 -6.36 0.32
C SER A 39 -10.76 -6.62 -0.50
N SER A 40 -9.63 -6.72 0.18
CA SER A 40 -8.34 -7.00 -0.45
C SER A 40 -7.49 -7.90 0.45
N ALA A 41 -6.68 -8.76 -0.17
CA ALA A 41 -5.65 -9.53 0.50
C ALA A 41 -4.43 -9.69 -0.43
N LEU A 42 -3.23 -9.79 0.15
CA LEU A 42 -1.96 -9.82 -0.57
C LEU A 42 -1.05 -10.89 0.03
N SER A 43 -0.39 -11.69 -0.81
CA SER A 43 0.68 -12.61 -0.44
C SER A 43 1.65 -12.73 -1.60
N GLY A 44 2.86 -12.21 -1.41
CA GLY A 44 3.86 -12.02 -2.46
C GLY A 44 3.26 -11.30 -3.67
N PRO A 45 3.49 -11.80 -4.90
CA PRO A 45 3.02 -11.15 -6.13
C PRO A 45 1.53 -11.42 -6.44
N THR A 46 0.76 -11.93 -5.47
CA THR A 46 -0.63 -12.36 -5.67
C THR A 46 -1.57 -11.54 -4.79
N ALA A 47 -2.55 -10.88 -5.41
CA ALA A 47 -3.62 -10.18 -4.70
C ALA A 47 -4.99 -10.74 -5.06
N ILE A 48 -5.92 -10.63 -4.12
CA ILE A 48 -7.34 -10.91 -4.36
C ILE A 48 -8.14 -9.69 -3.97
N PHE A 49 -9.05 -9.27 -4.85
CA PHE A 49 -10.01 -8.20 -4.58
C PHE A 49 -11.44 -8.73 -4.66
N GLY A 50 -12.23 -8.47 -3.63
CA GLY A 50 -13.64 -8.79 -3.63
C GLY A 50 -14.49 -7.73 -4.35
N ALA A 51 -15.63 -8.15 -4.88
CA ALA A 51 -16.62 -7.26 -5.48
C ALA A 51 -18.04 -7.71 -5.16
N THR A 52 -18.88 -6.73 -4.81
CA THR A 52 -20.32 -6.91 -4.61
C THR A 52 -21.09 -5.80 -5.32
N GLY A 53 -22.32 -6.04 -5.72
CA GLY A 53 -23.17 -5.02 -6.32
C GLY A 53 -24.34 -5.62 -7.09
N ALA A 54 -25.23 -4.77 -7.60
CA ALA A 54 -26.42 -5.22 -8.34
C ALA A 54 -26.07 -6.08 -9.56
N ALA A 55 -24.92 -5.81 -10.19
CA ALA A 55 -24.47 -6.53 -11.37
C ALA A 55 -23.67 -7.81 -11.06
N VAL A 56 -23.26 -8.01 -9.80
CA VAL A 56 -22.69 -9.27 -9.28
C VAL A 56 -23.46 -9.67 -8.03
N PRO A 57 -24.76 -10.03 -8.17
CA PRO A 57 -25.66 -10.18 -7.03
C PRO A 57 -25.22 -11.25 -6.04
N ASN A 58 -24.48 -12.27 -6.49
CA ASN A 58 -23.95 -13.33 -5.63
C ASN A 58 -22.62 -12.93 -4.94
N GLY A 59 -21.98 -11.87 -5.41
CA GLY A 59 -20.59 -11.52 -5.08
C GLY A 59 -19.58 -12.27 -5.94
N LYS A 60 -18.39 -11.68 -6.10
CA LYS A 60 -17.23 -12.25 -6.80
C LYS A 60 -15.95 -11.87 -6.08
N ALA A 61 -14.87 -12.59 -6.35
CA ALA A 61 -13.52 -12.11 -6.08
C ALA A 61 -12.63 -12.31 -7.30
N TYR A 62 -11.61 -11.48 -7.44
CA TYR A 62 -10.74 -11.45 -8.61
C TYR A 62 -9.31 -11.65 -8.15
N LEU A 63 -8.67 -12.69 -8.70
CA LEU A 63 -7.28 -13.01 -8.43
C LEU A 63 -6.40 -12.29 -9.44
N PHE A 64 -5.46 -11.50 -8.96
CA PHE A 64 -4.41 -10.85 -9.73
C PHE A 64 -3.06 -11.48 -9.41
N ARG A 65 -2.23 -11.68 -10.45
CA ARG A 65 -0.88 -12.24 -10.35
C ARG A 65 0.13 -11.34 -11.01
N GLY A 66 1.38 -11.54 -10.62
CA GLY A 66 2.51 -10.86 -11.21
C GLY A 66 2.47 -9.37 -10.92
N LEU A 67 2.09 -9.00 -9.68
CA LEU A 67 2.23 -7.63 -9.17
C LEU A 67 3.70 -7.25 -9.24
N ASP A 68 4.08 -6.64 -10.36
CA ASP A 68 5.44 -6.29 -10.66
C ASP A 68 5.72 -4.89 -10.10
N PRO A 69 6.57 -4.78 -9.06
CA PRO A 69 6.86 -3.48 -8.47
C PRO A 69 7.71 -2.57 -9.39
N GLU A 70 8.38 -3.10 -10.42
CA GLU A 70 9.16 -2.31 -11.37
C GLU A 70 8.27 -1.58 -12.37
N THR A 71 7.33 -2.33 -12.95
CA THR A 71 6.45 -1.86 -14.02
C THR A 71 5.09 -1.38 -13.53
N GLY A 72 4.68 -1.78 -12.30
CA GLY A 72 3.32 -1.60 -11.80
C GLY A 72 2.34 -2.67 -12.32
N GLU A 73 2.77 -3.53 -13.26
CA GLU A 73 1.88 -4.46 -13.96
C GLU A 73 1.23 -5.48 -13.01
N ALA A 74 -0.02 -5.82 -13.32
CA ALA A 74 -0.72 -6.93 -12.69
C ALA A 74 -1.67 -7.56 -13.71
N THR A 75 -1.73 -8.89 -13.76
CA THR A 75 -2.65 -9.60 -14.65
C THR A 75 -3.75 -10.26 -13.85
N GLN A 76 -5.00 -10.00 -14.21
CA GLN A 76 -6.12 -10.78 -13.66
C GLN A 76 -6.02 -12.23 -14.15
N ALA A 77 -5.83 -13.14 -13.21
CA ALA A 77 -5.62 -14.56 -13.46
C ALA A 77 -6.90 -15.40 -13.37
N ALA A 78 -7.83 -15.05 -12.49
CA ALA A 78 -9.07 -15.79 -12.31
C ALA A 78 -10.19 -14.93 -11.72
N VAL A 79 -11.44 -15.35 -11.98
CA VAL A 79 -12.63 -14.91 -11.25
C VAL A 79 -13.05 -16.05 -10.33
N LEU A 80 -13.13 -15.77 -9.04
CA LEU A 80 -13.49 -16.72 -7.99
C LEU A 80 -14.96 -16.52 -7.62
N THR A 81 -15.70 -17.63 -7.58
CA THR A 81 -17.13 -17.67 -7.24
C THR A 81 -17.40 -18.87 -6.34
N SER A 82 -18.34 -18.74 -5.41
CA SER A 82 -18.82 -19.90 -4.65
C SER A 82 -19.67 -20.83 -5.52
N SER A 83 -19.49 -22.14 -5.34
CA SER A 83 -20.16 -23.21 -6.07
C SER A 83 -21.68 -23.23 -5.89
N ASP A 84 -22.18 -22.74 -4.76
CA ASP A 84 -23.60 -22.66 -4.41
C ASP A 84 -24.09 -21.24 -4.15
N GLY A 85 -23.35 -20.23 -4.64
CA GLY A 85 -23.65 -18.82 -4.43
C GLY A 85 -25.02 -18.41 -4.96
N LYS A 86 -25.77 -17.70 -4.13
CA LYS A 86 -27.07 -17.09 -4.44
C LYS A 86 -27.01 -15.57 -4.32
N SER A 87 -28.04 -14.93 -4.86
CA SER A 87 -28.18 -13.47 -4.78
C SER A 87 -28.18 -13.05 -3.31
N ASN A 88 -27.39 -12.02 -3.01
CA ASN A 88 -27.22 -11.42 -1.69
C ASN A 88 -26.44 -12.28 -0.68
N ASP A 89 -25.70 -13.31 -1.12
CA ASP A 89 -24.84 -14.11 -0.24
C ASP A 89 -23.61 -13.33 0.26
N LEU A 90 -23.28 -12.22 -0.41
CA LEU A 90 -22.16 -11.32 -0.10
C LEU A 90 -20.78 -11.99 -0.18
N PHE A 91 -20.58 -12.89 -1.16
CA PHE A 91 -19.28 -13.49 -1.41
C PHE A 91 -18.24 -12.41 -1.75
N GLY A 92 -17.12 -12.40 -1.02
CA GLY A 92 -16.04 -11.42 -1.23
C GLY A 92 -16.33 -10.01 -0.73
N ALA A 93 -17.39 -9.79 0.05
CA ALA A 93 -17.67 -8.46 0.63
C ALA A 93 -16.61 -8.03 1.67
N GLY A 94 -16.71 -6.78 2.18
CA GLY A 94 -15.67 -6.16 3.01
C GLY A 94 -15.22 -6.97 4.22
N GLY A 95 -13.89 -7.13 4.37
CA GLY A 95 -13.22 -7.86 5.45
C GLY A 95 -13.13 -9.40 5.30
N ARG A 96 -13.56 -9.98 4.17
CA ARG A 96 -13.88 -11.42 4.06
C ARG A 96 -12.93 -12.22 3.18
N VAL A 97 -11.83 -11.63 2.72
CA VAL A 97 -10.84 -12.28 1.86
C VAL A 97 -9.51 -12.34 2.62
N SER A 98 -8.92 -13.53 2.69
CA SER A 98 -7.56 -13.74 3.21
C SER A 98 -6.80 -14.69 2.29
N ILE A 99 -5.49 -14.50 2.19
CA ILE A 99 -4.58 -15.28 1.35
C ILE A 99 -3.29 -15.58 2.12
N SER A 100 -2.73 -16.77 1.93
CA SER A 100 -1.42 -17.17 2.43
C SER A 100 -0.80 -18.16 1.44
N GLY A 101 0.20 -17.70 0.68
CA GLY A 101 0.80 -18.49 -0.39
C GLY A 101 -0.25 -18.90 -1.42
N MET A 102 -0.45 -20.21 -1.58
CA MET A 102 -1.32 -20.79 -2.61
C MET A 102 -2.78 -20.96 -2.18
N ILE A 103 -3.15 -20.53 -0.98
CA ILE A 103 -4.50 -20.75 -0.41
C ILE A 103 -5.17 -19.41 -0.17
N ALA A 104 -6.46 -19.32 -0.49
CA ALA A 104 -7.32 -18.21 -0.08
C ALA A 104 -8.59 -18.71 0.60
N VAL A 105 -9.09 -17.93 1.54
CA VAL A 105 -10.38 -18.14 2.20
C VAL A 105 -11.26 -16.92 1.96
N ILE A 106 -12.41 -17.14 1.32
CA ILE A 106 -13.35 -16.07 0.94
C ILE A 106 -14.71 -16.33 1.57
N GLY A 107 -15.18 -15.37 2.37
CA GLY A 107 -16.47 -15.45 3.06
C GLY A 107 -17.65 -15.04 2.19
N ALA A 108 -18.78 -15.71 2.39
CA ALA A 108 -20.12 -15.36 1.92
C ALA A 108 -21.06 -15.34 3.12
N THR A 109 -21.14 -14.18 3.78
CA THR A 109 -21.74 -14.04 5.11
C THR A 109 -23.24 -14.30 5.18
N ARG A 110 -23.90 -14.29 4.04
CA ARG A 110 -25.33 -14.58 3.94
C ARG A 110 -25.61 -15.87 3.16
N GLY A 111 -24.56 -16.65 2.88
CA GLY A 111 -24.68 -17.98 2.29
C GLY A 111 -25.59 -18.89 3.12
N THR A 112 -26.37 -19.71 2.42
CA THR A 112 -27.21 -20.73 3.05
C THR A 112 -26.38 -22.00 3.32
N VAL A 113 -26.60 -22.62 4.48
CA VAL A 113 -25.95 -23.89 4.84
C VAL A 113 -27.04 -24.86 5.29
N GLY A 114 -27.23 -25.95 4.53
CA GLY A 114 -28.36 -26.86 4.76
C GLY A 114 -29.69 -26.13 4.68
N THR A 115 -30.49 -26.18 5.75
CA THR A 115 -31.76 -25.45 5.88
C THR A 115 -31.61 -24.07 6.51
N ASN A 116 -30.41 -23.72 7.00
CA ASN A 116 -30.19 -22.48 7.73
C ASN A 116 -29.95 -21.32 6.76
N THR A 117 -30.85 -20.36 6.76
CA THR A 117 -30.83 -19.18 5.89
C THR A 117 -29.84 -18.15 6.44
N ALA A 118 -28.94 -17.67 5.59
CA ALA A 118 -27.94 -16.67 5.97
C ALA A 118 -27.09 -17.05 7.20
N GLN A 119 -26.91 -18.35 7.47
CA GLN A 119 -25.91 -18.82 8.43
C GLN A 119 -24.52 -18.26 8.08
N GLY A 120 -24.23 -18.15 6.78
CA GLY A 120 -22.95 -17.75 6.25
C GLY A 120 -22.03 -18.94 6.02
N ALA A 121 -21.17 -18.81 5.02
CA ALA A 121 -20.17 -19.82 4.64
C ALA A 121 -18.85 -19.13 4.30
N ALA A 122 -17.76 -19.89 4.24
CA ALA A 122 -16.51 -19.46 3.63
C ALA A 122 -15.98 -20.55 2.71
N TYR A 123 -15.25 -20.16 1.67
CA TYR A 123 -14.82 -21.06 0.61
C TYR A 123 -13.30 -21.00 0.49
N VAL A 124 -12.70 -22.18 0.39
CA VAL A 124 -11.24 -22.35 0.27
C VAL A 124 -10.91 -22.52 -1.21
N PHE A 125 -10.02 -21.67 -1.71
CA PHE A 125 -9.44 -21.79 -3.05
C PHE A 125 -7.96 -22.17 -2.92
N ARG A 126 -7.49 -23.06 -3.79
CA ARG A 126 -6.09 -23.53 -3.82
C ARG A 126 -5.44 -23.27 -5.17
N ASP A 127 -4.14 -23.54 -5.24
CA ASP A 127 -3.34 -23.49 -6.46
C ASP A 127 -3.35 -22.10 -7.12
N LEU A 128 -3.41 -21.07 -6.27
CA LEU A 128 -3.55 -19.67 -6.69
C LEU A 128 -2.39 -19.16 -7.52
N ASP A 129 -1.20 -19.75 -7.41
CA ASP A 129 0.01 -19.36 -8.16
C ASP A 129 0.17 -20.16 -9.47
N THR A 130 -0.65 -21.19 -9.71
CA THR A 130 -0.45 -22.06 -10.87
C THR A 130 -0.73 -21.34 -12.19
N LEU A 131 0.29 -21.30 -13.05
CA LEU A 131 0.23 -20.76 -14.42
C LEU A 131 -0.73 -21.55 -15.33
N SER A 132 -1.16 -22.74 -14.92
CA SER A 132 -2.13 -23.58 -15.63
C SER A 132 -3.56 -23.01 -15.66
N GLY A 133 -3.82 -21.92 -14.91
CA GLY A 133 -4.98 -21.05 -15.10
C GLY A 133 -6.31 -21.55 -14.52
N THR A 134 -6.37 -22.74 -13.93
CA THR A 134 -7.60 -23.25 -13.29
C THR A 134 -7.50 -23.15 -11.78
N VAL A 135 -8.05 -22.07 -11.21
CA VAL A 135 -8.25 -21.97 -9.77
C VAL A 135 -9.55 -22.68 -9.42
N THR A 136 -9.51 -23.60 -8.47
CA THR A 136 -10.70 -24.38 -8.06
C THR A 136 -11.09 -24.10 -6.62
N GLU A 137 -12.39 -24.07 -6.36
CA GLU A 137 -12.93 -24.18 -5.01
C GLU A 137 -12.64 -25.58 -4.50
N ALA A 138 -11.84 -25.66 -3.43
CA ALA A 138 -11.45 -26.92 -2.81
C ALA A 138 -12.45 -27.37 -1.73
N ALA A 139 -12.94 -26.42 -0.93
CA ALA A 139 -13.75 -26.73 0.23
C ALA A 139 -14.71 -25.60 0.60
N LYS A 140 -15.80 -25.98 1.28
CA LYS A 140 -16.76 -25.10 1.96
C LYS A 140 -16.63 -25.28 3.47
N LEU A 141 -16.47 -24.15 4.17
CA LEU A 141 -16.39 -24.03 5.62
C LEU A 141 -17.72 -23.48 6.15
N ALA A 142 -18.18 -24.03 7.27
CA ALA A 142 -19.34 -23.55 8.00
C ALA A 142 -19.16 -23.81 9.50
N ALA A 143 -19.80 -22.99 10.34
CA ALA A 143 -19.90 -23.30 11.77
C ALA A 143 -20.78 -24.54 11.99
N SER A 144 -20.29 -25.53 12.75
CA SER A 144 -21.08 -26.75 13.08
C SER A 144 -22.34 -26.47 13.88
N ASP A 145 -22.32 -25.42 14.70
CA ASP A 145 -23.43 -24.94 15.50
C ASP A 145 -24.04 -23.64 14.93
N GLY A 146 -23.77 -23.35 13.66
CA GLY A 146 -24.34 -22.19 13.01
C GLY A 146 -25.86 -22.34 12.84
N VAL A 147 -26.54 -21.22 13.07
CA VAL A 147 -27.98 -21.04 12.89
C VAL A 147 -28.26 -19.94 11.89
N ASP A 148 -29.53 -19.69 11.58
CA ASP A 148 -29.93 -18.56 10.74
C ASP A 148 -29.27 -17.25 11.17
N PHE A 149 -28.81 -16.47 10.20
CA PHE A 149 -28.19 -15.15 10.42
C PHE A 149 -26.90 -15.14 11.26
N SER A 150 -26.25 -16.28 11.50
CA SER A 150 -24.98 -16.36 12.26
C SER A 150 -23.86 -15.51 11.67
N SER A 151 -23.95 -15.16 10.39
CA SER A 151 -22.97 -14.32 9.70
C SER A 151 -21.55 -14.92 9.69
N PHE A 152 -21.46 -16.25 9.57
CA PHE A 152 -20.19 -16.95 9.39
C PHE A 152 -19.52 -16.53 8.08
N GLY A 153 -18.21 -16.33 8.10
CA GLY A 153 -17.48 -15.74 6.98
C GLY A 153 -17.62 -14.22 6.93
N SER A 154 -17.94 -13.56 8.05
CA SER A 154 -17.98 -12.09 8.17
C SER A 154 -16.58 -11.46 8.21
N ALA A 155 -15.59 -12.21 8.69
CA ALA A 155 -14.18 -11.91 8.58
C ALA A 155 -13.37 -13.22 8.47
N SER A 156 -12.18 -13.16 7.89
CA SER A 156 -11.25 -14.30 7.86
C SER A 156 -9.80 -13.84 8.03
N GLY A 157 -9.02 -14.64 8.75
CA GLY A 157 -7.56 -14.58 8.74
C GLY A 157 -7.00 -15.93 8.32
N LEU A 158 -5.87 -15.93 7.59
CA LEU A 158 -5.24 -17.14 7.07
C LEU A 158 -3.73 -17.06 7.29
N SER A 159 -3.13 -18.12 7.85
CA SER A 159 -1.69 -18.24 8.01
C SER A 159 -1.25 -19.67 7.73
N GLY A 160 -0.43 -19.84 6.70
CA GLY A 160 -0.11 -21.17 6.16
C GLY A 160 -1.37 -21.89 5.71
N THR A 161 -1.68 -23.02 6.35
CA THR A 161 -2.84 -23.87 6.05
C THR A 161 -3.95 -23.76 7.10
N MET A 162 -3.85 -22.78 8.02
CA MET A 162 -4.81 -22.55 9.09
C MET A 162 -5.57 -21.25 8.88
N ALA A 163 -6.91 -21.33 8.92
CA ALA A 163 -7.78 -20.16 8.90
C ALA A 163 -8.55 -19.99 10.21
N VAL A 164 -8.84 -18.74 10.54
CA VAL A 164 -9.84 -18.36 11.55
C VAL A 164 -10.94 -17.59 10.84
N VAL A 165 -12.18 -18.03 11.00
CA VAL A 165 -13.35 -17.47 10.31
C VAL A 165 -14.38 -16.98 11.33
N GLY A 166 -14.77 -15.71 11.24
CA GLY A 166 -15.70 -15.07 12.16
C GLY A 166 -17.17 -15.32 11.83
N ALA A 167 -17.99 -15.47 12.87
CA ALA A 167 -19.45 -15.50 12.86
C ALA A 167 -19.99 -14.39 13.76
N ALA A 168 -19.83 -13.13 13.31
CA ALA A 168 -20.01 -11.95 14.14
C ALA A 168 -21.35 -11.88 14.89
N SER A 169 -22.46 -12.23 14.23
CA SER A 169 -23.80 -12.17 14.82
C SER A 169 -24.05 -13.29 15.85
N GLN A 170 -23.31 -14.39 15.75
CA GLN A 170 -23.32 -15.45 16.76
C GLN A 170 -22.38 -15.13 17.93
N GLY A 171 -21.44 -14.19 17.75
CA GLY A 171 -20.43 -13.86 18.75
C GLY A 171 -19.35 -14.93 18.87
N ALA A 172 -18.98 -15.57 17.75
CA ALA A 172 -17.98 -16.64 17.73
C ALA A 172 -17.01 -16.51 16.54
N ALA A 173 -15.89 -17.21 16.62
CA ALA A 173 -14.99 -17.46 15.48
C ALA A 173 -14.53 -18.91 15.49
N TYR A 174 -14.13 -19.45 14.35
CA TYR A 174 -13.90 -20.88 14.16
C TYR A 174 -12.56 -21.13 13.49
N VAL A 175 -11.80 -22.09 14.00
CA VAL A 175 -10.47 -22.45 13.52
C VAL A 175 -10.56 -23.66 12.61
N PHE A 176 -9.94 -23.58 11.44
CA PHE A 176 -9.81 -24.68 10.48
C PHE A 176 -8.34 -24.88 10.13
N ARG A 177 -7.86 -26.13 10.12
CA ARG A 177 -6.47 -26.50 9.80
C ARG A 177 -6.43 -27.52 8.66
N GLY A 178 -5.28 -27.63 8.00
CA GLY A 178 -5.07 -28.58 6.89
C GLY A 178 -5.80 -28.18 5.61
N LEU A 179 -5.96 -26.86 5.39
CA LEU A 179 -6.70 -26.33 4.23
C LEU A 179 -5.99 -26.57 2.88
N ASP A 180 -4.73 -26.99 2.89
CA ASP A 180 -3.96 -27.41 1.72
C ASP A 180 -4.45 -28.73 1.12
N THR A 181 -5.06 -29.59 1.94
CA THR A 181 -5.56 -30.92 1.52
C THR A 181 -7.09 -31.06 1.65
N ALA A 182 -7.75 -30.05 2.22
CA ALA A 182 -9.19 -30.04 2.43
C ALA A 182 -9.99 -30.19 1.13
N THR A 183 -11.02 -31.05 1.17
CA THR A 183 -11.97 -31.24 0.06
C THR A 183 -13.41 -31.30 0.57
N GLY A 184 -14.34 -30.63 -0.10
CA GLY A 184 -15.76 -30.68 0.26
C GLY A 184 -16.07 -29.92 1.55
N THR A 185 -16.84 -30.53 2.47
CA THR A 185 -17.15 -29.90 3.78
C THR A 185 -16.07 -30.22 4.80
N VAL A 186 -15.56 -29.18 5.47
CA VAL A 186 -14.49 -29.30 6.48
C VAL A 186 -15.08 -29.11 7.87
N THR A 187 -14.74 -30.00 8.80
CA THR A 187 -15.06 -29.85 10.22
C THR A 187 -14.10 -28.86 10.87
N GLU A 188 -14.62 -27.93 11.66
CA GLU A 188 -13.78 -27.02 12.43
C GLU A 188 -12.97 -27.77 13.49
N ASN A 189 -11.80 -27.24 13.82
CA ASN A 189 -10.97 -27.77 14.89
C ASN A 189 -11.33 -27.17 16.25
N ALA A 190 -11.64 -25.88 16.30
CA ALA A 190 -11.94 -25.17 17.54
C ALA A 190 -12.95 -24.04 17.32
N LYS A 191 -13.70 -23.70 18.37
CA LYS A 191 -14.59 -22.55 18.47
C LYS A 191 -14.01 -21.56 19.48
N LEU A 192 -13.73 -20.35 19.02
CA LEU A 192 -13.25 -19.23 19.83
C LEU A 192 -14.45 -18.44 20.34
N VAL A 193 -14.44 -18.14 21.64
CA VAL A 193 -15.45 -17.32 22.31
C VAL A 193 -14.76 -16.30 23.21
N ALA A 194 -15.43 -15.16 23.42
CA ALA A 194 -15.06 -14.21 24.47
C ALA A 194 -15.79 -14.57 25.76
N SER A 195 -15.08 -14.59 26.89
CA SER A 195 -15.65 -14.93 28.21
C SER A 195 -16.77 -13.97 28.66
N ASP A 196 -16.76 -12.74 28.14
CA ASP A 196 -17.77 -11.71 28.35
C ASP A 196 -18.54 -11.36 27.05
N GLY A 197 -18.52 -12.26 26.06
CA GLY A 197 -19.20 -12.10 24.79
C GLY A 197 -20.72 -12.26 24.90
N GLY A 198 -21.46 -11.19 24.62
CA GLY A 198 -22.91 -11.24 24.39
C GLY A 198 -23.27 -11.21 22.89
N ALA A 199 -24.49 -11.61 22.52
CA ALA A 199 -24.96 -11.69 21.12
C ALA A 199 -24.83 -10.38 20.31
N ASN A 200 -24.77 -9.22 20.97
CA ASN A 200 -24.59 -7.91 20.33
C ASN A 200 -23.16 -7.35 20.41
N SER A 201 -22.20 -8.15 20.91
CA SER A 201 -20.79 -7.73 20.99
C SER A 201 -20.10 -7.76 19.61
N PHE A 202 -20.71 -8.45 18.64
CA PHE A 202 -20.15 -8.68 17.30
C PHE A 202 -18.76 -9.33 17.33
N PHE A 203 -18.50 -10.20 18.30
CA PHE A 203 -17.26 -10.98 18.34
C PHE A 203 -17.11 -11.82 17.07
N GLY A 204 -15.99 -11.68 16.37
CA GLY A 204 -15.78 -12.28 15.05
C GLY A 204 -16.00 -11.30 13.89
N SER A 205 -16.22 -10.01 14.16
CA SER A 205 -16.38 -8.98 13.13
C SER A 205 -15.11 -8.67 12.33
N SER A 206 -13.96 -8.94 12.93
CA SER A 206 -12.64 -8.77 12.34
C SER A 206 -11.72 -9.85 12.91
N VAL A 207 -10.78 -10.32 12.09
CA VAL A 207 -9.85 -11.39 12.46
C VAL A 207 -8.49 -11.06 11.85
N GLY A 208 -7.47 -10.91 12.69
CA GLY A 208 -6.07 -10.95 12.27
C GLY A 208 -5.43 -12.25 12.75
N LEU A 209 -4.61 -12.89 11.90
CA LEU A 209 -3.99 -14.18 12.19
C LEU A 209 -2.53 -14.18 11.73
N SER A 210 -1.60 -14.57 12.61
CA SER A 210 -0.20 -14.79 12.26
C SER A 210 0.34 -16.00 13.03
N GLY A 211 0.75 -17.05 12.31
CA GLY A 211 1.12 -18.32 12.93
C GLY A 211 -0.05 -18.88 13.76
N SER A 212 0.21 -19.14 15.04
CA SER A 212 -0.79 -19.65 15.99
C SER A 212 -1.47 -18.57 16.85
N LEU A 213 -1.24 -17.28 16.54
CA LEU A 213 -1.80 -16.13 17.24
C LEU A 213 -2.93 -15.49 16.44
N ALA A 214 -4.11 -15.35 17.03
CA ALA A 214 -5.21 -14.60 16.45
C ALA A 214 -5.67 -13.45 17.34
N VAL A 215 -6.02 -12.33 16.73
CA VAL A 215 -6.76 -11.24 17.39
C VAL A 215 -8.13 -11.15 16.72
N VAL A 216 -9.18 -11.28 17.53
CA VAL A 216 -10.58 -11.27 17.07
C VAL A 216 -11.29 -10.06 17.66
N GLY A 217 -11.85 -9.21 16.79
CA GLY A 217 -12.55 -8.00 17.21
C GLY A 217 -14.01 -8.24 17.61
N ALA A 218 -14.50 -7.40 18.51
CA ALA A 218 -15.87 -7.33 19.01
C ALA A 218 -16.27 -5.86 19.23
N TYR A 219 -16.48 -5.13 18.14
CA TYR A 219 -16.68 -3.67 18.20
C TYR A 219 -17.96 -3.24 18.95
N GLY A 220 -18.91 -4.16 19.16
CA GLY A 220 -20.13 -3.89 19.92
C GLY A 220 -20.01 -4.18 21.42
N ASN A 221 -18.88 -4.72 21.89
CA ASN A 221 -18.68 -5.03 23.30
C ASN A 221 -18.76 -3.75 24.16
N ALA A 222 -19.20 -3.90 25.41
CA ALA A 222 -19.35 -2.81 26.36
C ALA A 222 -18.57 -3.06 27.66
N PRO A 223 -17.22 -3.02 27.63
CA PRO A 223 -16.39 -3.17 28.83
C PRO A 223 -16.84 -2.20 29.92
N GLY A 224 -17.07 -2.70 31.14
CA GLY A 224 -17.51 -1.88 32.27
C GLY A 224 -18.86 -1.17 32.07
N GLY A 225 -19.67 -1.56 31.08
CA GLY A 225 -20.95 -0.94 30.76
C GLY A 225 -20.89 0.20 29.73
N ASN A 226 -19.72 0.52 29.18
CA ASN A 226 -19.56 1.57 28.17
C ASN A 226 -20.04 1.09 26.80
N SER A 227 -21.28 1.45 26.44
CA SER A 227 -21.92 0.98 25.20
C SER A 227 -21.05 1.22 23.96
N GLN A 228 -20.80 0.15 23.18
CA GLN A 228 -20.03 0.19 21.93
C GLN A 228 -18.63 0.80 22.06
N GLN A 229 -18.02 0.78 23.26
CA GLN A 229 -16.59 1.09 23.40
C GLN A 229 -15.76 0.10 22.57
N GLY A 230 -16.20 -1.16 22.53
CA GLY A 230 -15.56 -2.23 21.75
C GLY A 230 -14.42 -2.90 22.50
N ALA A 231 -14.05 -4.09 22.02
CA ALA A 231 -12.93 -4.89 22.53
C ALA A 231 -12.32 -5.73 21.39
N ALA A 232 -11.11 -6.24 21.61
CA ALA A 232 -10.55 -7.32 20.82
C ALA A 232 -9.97 -8.39 21.76
N TYR A 233 -9.84 -9.61 21.27
CA TYR A 233 -9.50 -10.76 22.09
C TYR A 233 -8.38 -11.54 21.42
N LEU A 234 -7.31 -11.79 22.17
CA LEU A 234 -6.14 -12.53 21.73
C LEU A 234 -6.31 -14.02 22.06
N PHE A 235 -6.00 -14.86 21.09
CA PHE A 235 -5.94 -16.31 21.24
C PHE A 235 -4.54 -16.80 20.86
N ARG A 236 -4.02 -17.76 21.63
CA ARG A 236 -2.71 -18.37 21.45
C ARG A 236 -2.82 -19.88 21.22
N GLY A 237 -1.83 -20.47 20.56
CA GLY A 237 -1.74 -21.93 20.41
C GLY A 237 -2.85 -22.53 19.52
N LEU A 238 -3.34 -21.74 18.54
CA LEU A 238 -4.44 -22.18 17.67
C LEU A 238 -4.08 -23.33 16.73
N ASP A 239 -2.80 -23.63 16.55
CA ASP A 239 -2.28 -24.76 15.78
C ASP A 239 -2.63 -26.12 16.41
N THR A 240 -2.81 -26.17 17.73
CA THR A 240 -3.16 -27.39 18.48
C THR A 240 -4.51 -27.32 19.20
N ALA A 241 -5.14 -26.14 19.23
CA ALA A 241 -6.42 -25.91 19.86
C ALA A 241 -7.54 -26.86 19.38
N ALA A 242 -8.40 -27.28 20.30
CA ALA A 242 -9.57 -28.11 20.02
C ALA A 242 -10.76 -27.73 20.93
N GLY A 243 -11.98 -27.95 20.45
CA GLY A 243 -13.20 -27.67 21.22
C GLY A 243 -13.45 -26.16 21.42
N THR A 244 -14.06 -25.78 22.54
CA THR A 244 -14.30 -24.37 22.88
C THR A 244 -13.08 -23.77 23.57
N VAL A 245 -12.59 -22.65 23.05
CA VAL A 245 -11.39 -21.95 23.53
C VAL A 245 -11.78 -20.54 23.95
N ASN A 246 -11.43 -20.16 25.18
CA ASN A 246 -11.55 -18.79 25.67
C ASN A 246 -10.31 -17.98 25.31
N GLU A 247 -10.45 -16.67 25.29
CA GLU A 247 -9.35 -15.74 25.03
C GLU A 247 -8.19 -15.94 26.01
N SER A 248 -6.97 -15.72 25.52
CA SER A 248 -5.75 -15.61 26.34
C SER A 248 -5.58 -14.22 26.93
N ALA A 249 -6.11 -13.18 26.27
CA ALA A 249 -6.16 -11.81 26.79
C ALA A 249 -7.28 -11.02 26.14
N LYS A 250 -7.85 -10.07 26.89
CA LYS A 250 -8.73 -9.02 26.36
C LYS A 250 -7.92 -7.74 26.13
N LEU A 251 -8.09 -7.15 24.95
CA LEU A 251 -7.47 -5.90 24.52
C LEU A 251 -8.53 -4.81 24.47
N THR A 252 -8.21 -3.66 25.06
CA THR A 252 -9.03 -2.43 25.02
C THR A 252 -8.11 -1.25 24.77
N ALA A 253 -8.60 -0.21 24.08
CA ALA A 253 -7.90 1.06 24.00
C ALA A 253 -7.78 1.70 25.40
N SER A 254 -6.59 2.18 25.73
CA SER A 254 -6.28 2.85 27.01
C SER A 254 -7.13 4.10 27.28
N ASP A 255 -7.54 4.79 26.22
CA ASP A 255 -8.42 5.97 26.22
C ASP A 255 -9.84 5.66 25.72
N GLY A 256 -10.22 4.38 25.65
CA GLY A 256 -11.49 3.98 25.03
C GLY A 256 -12.71 4.59 25.72
N ALA A 257 -13.61 5.14 24.91
CA ALA A 257 -14.87 5.74 25.31
C ALA A 257 -16.08 5.05 24.64
N ALA A 258 -17.28 5.35 25.12
CA ALA A 258 -18.50 4.82 24.55
C ALA A 258 -18.65 5.23 23.06
N GLY A 259 -18.91 4.26 22.20
CA GLY A 259 -19.11 4.47 20.76
C GLY A 259 -17.85 4.45 19.91
N ASP A 260 -16.66 4.28 20.50
CA ASP A 260 -15.38 4.27 19.78
C ASP A 260 -15.23 3.07 18.82
N ARG A 261 -15.95 1.97 19.09
CA ARG A 261 -15.96 0.74 18.28
C ARG A 261 -14.58 0.12 18.10
N PHE A 262 -13.80 0.05 19.18
CA PHE A 262 -12.52 -0.65 19.18
C PHE A 262 -12.69 -2.12 18.78
N GLY A 263 -11.83 -2.61 17.89
CA GLY A 263 -11.94 -3.95 17.29
C GLY A 263 -12.72 -3.99 15.98
N THR A 264 -13.06 -2.84 15.37
CA THR A 264 -13.76 -2.84 14.07
C THR A 264 -12.91 -3.40 12.93
N ALA A 265 -11.59 -3.28 13.03
CA ALA A 265 -10.61 -3.87 12.12
C ALA A 265 -9.37 -4.29 12.91
N THR A 266 -8.77 -5.41 12.50
CA THR A 266 -7.60 -6.01 13.19
C THR A 266 -6.64 -6.59 12.16
N SER A 267 -5.34 -6.45 12.40
CA SER A 267 -4.30 -7.12 11.61
C SER A 267 -3.16 -7.56 12.53
N VAL A 268 -2.53 -8.70 12.25
CA VAL A 268 -1.50 -9.32 13.10
C VAL A 268 -0.30 -9.69 12.22
N ALA A 269 0.90 -9.32 12.66
CA ALA A 269 2.16 -9.75 12.05
C ALA A 269 3.17 -10.13 13.12
N GLY A 270 3.56 -11.41 13.13
CA GLY A 270 4.41 -11.96 14.19
C GLY A 270 3.73 -11.79 15.56
N THR A 271 4.41 -11.07 16.46
CA THR A 271 3.97 -10.88 17.86
C THR A 271 3.30 -9.52 18.10
N ARG A 272 2.87 -8.84 17.03
CA ARG A 272 2.28 -7.49 17.06
C ARG A 272 0.94 -7.44 16.35
N ALA A 273 0.05 -6.56 16.81
CA ALA A 273 -1.25 -6.32 16.20
C ALA A 273 -1.57 -4.83 16.09
N LEU A 274 -2.27 -4.47 15.01
CA LEU A 274 -3.02 -3.22 14.93
C LEU A 274 -4.49 -3.52 15.20
N VAL A 275 -5.11 -2.72 16.07
CA VAL A 275 -6.54 -2.79 16.37
C VAL A 275 -7.16 -1.41 16.24
N ALA A 276 -8.20 -1.28 15.41
CA ALA A 276 -8.82 -0.01 15.09
C ALA A 276 -10.01 0.31 15.99
N ALA A 277 -10.11 1.57 16.41
CA ALA A 277 -11.32 2.21 16.92
C ALA A 277 -11.71 3.34 15.94
N ALA A 278 -12.31 2.97 14.81
CA ALA A 278 -12.56 3.89 13.70
C ALA A 278 -13.54 5.04 14.04
N ARG A 279 -14.16 5.03 15.22
CA ARG A 279 -15.05 6.09 15.69
C ARG A 279 -14.53 6.82 16.93
N ALA A 280 -13.32 6.52 17.37
CA ALA A 280 -12.69 7.23 18.47
C ALA A 280 -12.61 8.73 18.19
N ALA A 281 -12.84 9.53 19.23
CA ALA A 281 -12.57 10.96 19.19
C ALA A 281 -11.07 11.23 19.37
N VAL A 282 -10.54 12.20 18.63
CA VAL A 282 -9.16 12.67 18.81
C VAL A 282 -9.22 14.17 19.10
N GLY A 283 -8.92 14.54 20.34
CA GLY A 283 -9.15 15.92 20.80
C GLY A 283 -10.62 16.33 20.64
N VAL A 284 -10.88 17.38 19.86
CA VAL A 284 -12.24 17.87 19.57
C VAL A 284 -12.91 17.17 18.38
N ASN A 285 -12.17 16.35 17.64
CA ASN A 285 -12.65 15.73 16.41
C ASN A 285 -13.39 14.42 16.70
N ALA A 286 -14.70 14.49 16.82
CA ALA A 286 -15.55 13.30 16.99
C ALA A 286 -15.44 12.38 15.78
N GLN A 287 -15.32 11.06 16.01
CA GLN A 287 -15.23 10.04 14.96
C GLN A 287 -14.09 10.28 13.95
N GLN A 288 -13.01 10.96 14.37
CA GLN A 288 -11.79 11.03 13.57
C GLN A 288 -11.22 9.61 13.36
N GLY A 289 -11.28 8.78 14.40
CA GLY A 289 -10.76 7.42 14.42
C GLY A 289 -9.31 7.34 14.88
N ALA A 290 -8.96 6.22 15.53
CA ALA A 290 -7.62 5.91 16.02
C ALA A 290 -7.32 4.42 15.84
N VAL A 291 -6.05 4.08 15.73
CA VAL A 291 -5.56 2.68 15.66
C VAL A 291 -4.51 2.46 16.73
N TYR A 292 -4.53 1.30 17.37
CA TYR A 292 -3.68 1.01 18.52
C TYR A 292 -2.76 -0.16 18.18
N LEU A 293 -1.47 0.01 18.47
CA LEU A 293 -0.45 -1.02 18.32
C LEU A 293 -0.30 -1.79 19.63
N PHE A 294 -0.49 -3.11 19.57
CA PHE A 294 -0.24 -4.02 20.67
C PHE A 294 0.99 -4.88 20.36
N THR A 295 1.82 -5.11 21.37
CA THR A 295 3.03 -5.95 21.28
C THR A 295 3.06 -6.98 22.40
N GLY A 296 3.91 -8.00 22.26
CA GLY A 296 4.01 -9.11 23.21
C GLY A 296 2.83 -10.08 23.12
N LEU A 297 2.25 -10.24 21.93
CA LEU A 297 1.10 -11.13 21.74
C LEU A 297 1.43 -12.60 22.02
N ASP A 298 2.68 -13.02 21.93
CA ASP A 298 3.15 -14.38 22.26
C ASP A 298 3.49 -14.56 23.75
N THR A 299 3.50 -13.49 24.54
CA THR A 299 3.92 -13.54 25.94
C THR A 299 2.89 -14.32 26.78
N VAL A 300 3.25 -15.56 27.17
CA VAL A 300 2.37 -16.48 27.91
C VAL A 300 2.21 -16.04 29.38
N GLU A 301 3.27 -15.49 29.99
CA GLU A 301 3.26 -14.92 31.33
C GLU A 301 3.52 -13.41 31.25
N GLY A 302 2.50 -12.60 31.55
CA GLY A 302 2.58 -11.14 31.47
C GLY A 302 1.38 -10.51 30.74
N SER A 303 1.35 -9.18 30.68
CA SER A 303 0.31 -8.43 29.97
C SER A 303 0.72 -8.11 28.54
N VAL A 304 -0.23 -8.23 27.61
CA VAL A 304 -0.11 -7.59 26.29
C VAL A 304 -0.04 -6.09 26.49
N THR A 305 0.86 -5.41 25.79
CA THR A 305 1.09 -3.97 25.97
C THR A 305 0.60 -3.18 24.77
N GLU A 306 -0.25 -2.18 25.01
CA GLU A 306 -0.52 -1.11 24.04
C GLU A 306 0.70 -0.19 23.99
N THR A 307 1.45 -0.20 22.89
CA THR A 307 2.72 0.54 22.78
C THR A 307 2.60 1.84 22.01
N ALA A 308 1.54 2.00 21.20
CA ALA A 308 1.33 3.22 20.45
C ALA A 308 -0.13 3.43 20.06
N ARG A 309 -0.49 4.70 19.85
CA ARG A 309 -1.75 5.15 19.26
C ARG A 309 -1.43 5.92 17.97
N LEU A 310 -1.99 5.47 16.86
CA LEU A 310 -1.84 6.01 15.52
C LEU A 310 -3.06 6.87 15.18
N THR A 311 -2.81 8.05 14.62
CA THR A 311 -3.83 9.01 14.16
C THR A 311 -3.35 9.72 12.89
N ALA A 312 -4.25 9.96 11.94
CA ALA A 312 -3.94 10.77 10.76
C ALA A 312 -3.47 12.19 11.14
N SER A 313 -2.39 12.65 10.50
CA SER A 313 -1.81 13.98 10.66
C SER A 313 -2.75 15.12 10.26
N ASP A 314 -3.61 14.87 9.28
CA ASP A 314 -4.66 15.76 8.79
C ASP A 314 -6.05 15.37 9.32
N GLY A 315 -6.05 14.75 10.49
CA GLY A 315 -7.23 14.26 11.18
C GLY A 315 -8.33 15.30 11.37
N VAL A 316 -9.54 14.99 10.88
CA VAL A 316 -10.74 15.80 11.07
C VAL A 316 -11.91 14.96 11.59
N ALA A 317 -12.96 15.62 12.07
CA ALA A 317 -14.16 14.93 12.54
C ALA A 317 -14.79 14.05 11.43
N SER A 318 -15.31 12.89 11.82
CA SER A 318 -15.95 11.90 10.93
C SER A 318 -15.05 11.30 9.83
N MET A 319 -13.74 11.46 9.93
CA MET A 319 -12.78 10.94 8.97
C MET A 319 -12.68 9.40 8.95
N ARG A 320 -13.06 8.74 10.05
CA ARG A 320 -13.05 7.27 10.16
C ARG A 320 -11.69 6.62 9.84
N PHE A 321 -10.62 7.23 10.35
CA PHE A 321 -9.30 6.63 10.33
C PHE A 321 -9.33 5.28 11.07
N GLY A 322 -8.94 4.19 10.39
CA GLY A 322 -9.03 2.83 10.93
C GLY A 322 -10.20 2.00 10.39
N ASP A 323 -10.89 2.44 9.35
CA ASP A 323 -11.90 1.61 8.65
C ASP A 323 -11.31 0.28 8.14
N SER A 324 -10.02 0.30 7.76
CA SER A 324 -9.23 -0.89 7.43
C SER A 324 -7.80 -0.74 7.95
N VAL A 325 -7.15 -1.86 8.31
CA VAL A 325 -5.77 -1.88 8.81
C VAL A 325 -5.02 -3.09 8.28
N ALA A 326 -3.73 -2.91 7.98
CA ALA A 326 -2.78 -3.97 7.67
C ALA A 326 -1.44 -3.70 8.36
N ILE A 327 -0.76 -4.76 8.81
CA ILE A 327 0.61 -4.70 9.31
C ILE A 327 1.46 -5.80 8.65
N SER A 328 2.66 -5.45 8.21
CA SER A 328 3.68 -6.38 7.73
C SER A 328 5.05 -5.90 8.17
N GLY A 329 5.82 -6.76 8.85
CA GLY A 329 7.09 -6.34 9.44
C GLY A 329 6.94 -5.13 10.35
N SER A 330 7.76 -4.10 10.16
CA SER A 330 7.70 -2.83 10.92
C SER A 330 6.77 -1.78 10.30
N VAL A 331 6.01 -2.14 9.27
CA VAL A 331 5.17 -1.23 8.50
C VAL A 331 3.68 -1.52 8.72
N GLY A 332 2.89 -0.47 8.92
CA GLY A 332 1.44 -0.52 8.99
C GLY A 332 0.81 0.42 7.96
N LEU A 333 -0.36 0.03 7.47
CA LEU A 333 -1.16 0.81 6.54
C LEU A 333 -2.58 0.91 7.10
N VAL A 334 -3.12 2.13 7.17
CA VAL A 334 -4.44 2.41 7.76
C VAL A 334 -5.30 3.13 6.75
N GLY A 335 -6.47 2.56 6.43
CA GLY A 335 -7.45 3.19 5.55
C GLY A 335 -8.38 4.16 6.26
N SER A 336 -8.81 5.19 5.53
CA SER A 336 -9.82 6.18 5.95
C SER A 336 -10.71 6.49 4.76
N THR A 337 -11.93 5.96 4.76
CA THR A 337 -12.84 6.10 3.61
C THR A 337 -13.44 7.50 3.48
N ALA A 338 -13.42 8.28 4.56
CA ALA A 338 -13.98 9.63 4.60
C ALA A 338 -12.92 10.75 4.53
N ALA A 339 -11.65 10.41 4.29
CA ALA A 339 -10.60 11.42 4.12
C ALA A 339 -10.93 12.38 2.96
N VAL A 340 -10.60 13.66 3.19
CA VAL A 340 -10.76 14.75 2.23
C VAL A 340 -9.42 15.03 1.57
N ILE A 341 -9.39 15.11 0.24
CA ILE A 341 -8.20 15.50 -0.52
C ILE A 341 -8.51 16.82 -1.23
N GLY A 342 -7.79 17.89 -0.89
CA GLY A 342 -8.13 19.23 -1.36
C GLY A 342 -9.57 19.60 -0.95
N THR A 343 -10.45 19.75 -1.93
CA THR A 343 -11.89 20.02 -1.71
C THR A 343 -12.79 18.79 -1.92
N THR A 344 -12.22 17.64 -2.29
CA THR A 344 -12.96 16.43 -2.64
C THR A 344 -13.29 15.60 -1.38
N THR A 345 -14.55 15.61 -0.98
CA THR A 345 -15.01 14.89 0.21
C THR A 345 -15.18 13.39 -0.02
N GLY A 346 -14.74 12.55 0.93
CA GLY A 346 -14.94 11.10 0.84
C GLY A 346 -14.19 10.45 -0.32
N GLN A 347 -13.19 11.12 -0.89
CA GLN A 347 -12.24 10.49 -1.82
C GLN A 347 -11.54 9.33 -1.13
N GLY A 348 -11.23 9.50 0.15
CA GLY A 348 -10.54 8.52 0.97
C GLY A 348 -9.03 8.57 0.81
N ALA A 349 -8.33 7.98 1.77
CA ALA A 349 -6.88 7.93 1.83
C ALA A 349 -6.42 6.68 2.59
N ALA A 350 -5.17 6.30 2.38
CA ALA A 350 -4.45 5.34 3.20
C ALA A 350 -3.22 6.00 3.82
N TYR A 351 -2.89 5.60 5.04
CA TYR A 351 -1.85 6.23 5.86
C TYR A 351 -0.82 5.18 6.27
N LEU A 352 0.41 5.38 5.84
CA LEU A 352 1.54 4.49 6.09
C LEU A 352 2.28 4.94 7.35
N TYR A 353 2.56 3.96 8.21
CA TYR A 353 3.36 4.09 9.42
C TYR A 353 4.51 3.08 9.36
N ARG A 354 5.71 3.50 9.72
CA ARG A 354 6.94 2.71 9.73
C ARG A 354 7.50 2.68 11.14
N ASN A 355 8.47 1.79 11.37
CA ASN A 355 9.13 1.61 12.66
C ASN A 355 8.14 1.22 13.79
N LEU A 356 7.10 0.45 13.46
CA LEU A 356 6.14 -0.10 14.42
C LEU A 356 6.74 -1.19 15.33
N ASP A 357 8.05 -1.42 15.23
CA ASP A 357 8.88 -2.26 16.10
C ASP A 357 9.82 -1.44 16.98
N ALA A 358 9.80 -0.10 16.87
CA ALA A 358 10.66 0.77 17.66
C ALA A 358 10.34 0.64 19.16
N ALA A 359 11.37 0.37 19.96
CA ALA A 359 11.24 0.21 21.41
C ALA A 359 10.75 1.49 22.13
N SER A 360 10.86 2.66 21.48
CA SER A 360 10.37 3.92 22.04
C SER A 360 8.85 4.02 22.11
N GLY A 361 8.11 3.21 21.33
CA GLY A 361 6.67 3.35 21.15
C GLY A 361 6.27 4.62 20.38
N ALA A 362 7.23 5.43 19.93
CA ALA A 362 6.97 6.63 19.15
C ALA A 362 6.59 6.22 17.72
N VAL A 363 5.38 6.61 17.30
CA VAL A 363 4.86 6.33 15.96
C VAL A 363 4.47 7.63 15.29
N THR A 364 4.98 7.84 14.09
CA THR A 364 4.64 8.99 13.24
C THR A 364 4.11 8.49 11.92
N GLU A 365 3.10 9.17 11.38
CA GLU A 365 2.67 8.96 10.01
C GLU A 365 3.81 9.33 9.06
N ASN A 366 4.20 8.42 8.16
CA ASN A 366 5.28 8.64 7.21
C ASN A 366 4.75 9.07 5.84
N VAL A 367 3.66 8.46 5.38
CA VAL A 367 3.09 8.75 4.06
C VAL A 367 1.56 8.75 4.12
N LYS A 368 0.93 9.75 3.50
CA LYS A 368 -0.48 9.70 3.11
C LYS A 368 -0.56 9.38 1.62
N ILE A 369 -1.37 8.39 1.26
CA ILE A 369 -1.57 7.89 -0.11
C ILE A 369 -3.05 8.10 -0.49
N TYR A 370 -3.31 8.54 -1.72
CA TYR A 370 -4.66 8.70 -2.25
C TYR A 370 -4.68 8.44 -3.76
N ALA A 371 -5.84 8.04 -4.29
CA ALA A 371 -6.00 7.88 -5.74
C ALA A 371 -5.90 9.22 -6.46
N SER A 372 -5.10 9.27 -7.53
CA SER A 372 -4.96 10.44 -8.40
C SER A 372 -6.21 10.71 -9.22
N SER A 373 -6.92 9.65 -9.61
CA SER A 373 -8.24 9.69 -10.27
C SER A 373 -9.40 10.04 -9.33
N GLY A 374 -9.09 10.56 -8.14
CA GLY A 374 -10.03 10.58 -7.05
C GLY A 374 -11.26 11.44 -7.26
N SER A 375 -12.38 10.92 -6.79
CA SER A 375 -13.70 11.53 -6.91
C SER A 375 -14.43 11.55 -5.58
N THR A 376 -15.48 12.38 -5.49
CA THR A 376 -16.30 12.46 -4.28
C THR A 376 -16.89 11.09 -3.94
N ASN A 377 -16.76 10.66 -2.68
CA ASN A 377 -17.20 9.34 -2.19
C ASN A 377 -16.52 8.12 -2.83
N MET A 378 -15.36 8.26 -3.47
CA MET A 378 -14.58 7.12 -3.99
C MET A 378 -14.22 6.10 -2.90
N LYS A 379 -14.04 6.55 -1.65
CA LYS A 379 -13.72 5.71 -0.48
C LYS A 379 -12.45 4.87 -0.68
N PHE A 380 -11.42 5.45 -1.27
CA PHE A 380 -10.07 4.88 -1.27
C PHE A 380 -9.63 4.56 0.17
N GLY A 381 -9.00 3.40 0.39
CA GLY A 381 -8.70 2.90 1.72
C GLY A 381 -9.84 2.09 2.36
N ALA A 382 -10.87 1.71 1.61
CA ALA A 382 -11.94 0.84 2.11
C ALA A 382 -11.42 -0.55 2.51
N SER A 383 -10.40 -1.04 1.82
CA SER A 383 -9.62 -2.20 2.22
C SER A 383 -8.14 -1.94 1.95
N VAL A 384 -7.27 -2.47 2.80
CA VAL A 384 -5.82 -2.36 2.65
C VAL A 384 -5.18 -3.71 2.96
N ALA A 385 -4.12 -4.06 2.25
CA ALA A 385 -3.25 -5.19 2.59
C ALA A 385 -1.78 -4.84 2.31
N LEU A 386 -0.90 -5.44 3.10
CA LEU A 386 0.55 -5.25 3.05
C LEU A 386 1.25 -6.59 3.04
N ASP A 387 2.29 -6.72 2.21
CA ASP A 387 3.25 -7.80 2.32
C ASP A 387 4.66 -7.29 1.95
N GLY A 388 5.52 -7.15 2.96
CA GLY A 388 6.84 -6.58 2.81
C GLY A 388 6.78 -5.15 2.25
N ASP A 389 7.41 -4.95 1.08
CA ASP A 389 7.45 -3.67 0.39
C ASP A 389 6.18 -3.38 -0.41
N GLN A 390 5.33 -4.39 -0.68
CA GLN A 390 4.15 -4.23 -1.53
C GLN A 390 2.90 -3.91 -0.72
N PHE A 391 2.01 -3.12 -1.33
CA PHE A 391 0.69 -2.85 -0.79
C PHE A 391 -0.38 -2.92 -1.86
N VAL A 392 -1.60 -3.19 -1.42
CA VAL A 392 -2.81 -3.02 -2.23
C VAL A 392 -3.88 -2.27 -1.46
N ILE A 393 -4.62 -1.41 -2.16
CA ILE A 393 -5.66 -0.56 -1.58
C ILE A 393 -6.91 -0.63 -2.44
N GLY A 394 -8.05 -0.91 -1.81
CA GLY A 394 -9.35 -0.93 -2.44
C GLY A 394 -10.12 0.39 -2.26
N ALA A 395 -10.92 0.73 -3.27
CA ALA A 395 -11.84 1.86 -3.27
C ALA A 395 -13.22 1.39 -3.72
N THR A 396 -14.24 1.47 -2.86
CA THR A 396 -15.55 0.90 -3.18
C THR A 396 -16.40 1.72 -4.17
N GLY A 397 -15.97 2.95 -4.47
CA GLY A 397 -16.71 3.88 -5.32
C GLY A 397 -17.84 4.63 -4.61
N ALA A 398 -18.31 5.70 -5.25
CA ALA A 398 -19.36 6.58 -4.75
C ALA A 398 -20.74 5.94 -4.79
N SER A 399 -21.48 6.04 -3.68
CA SER A 399 -22.93 6.06 -3.74
C SER A 399 -23.36 7.48 -4.11
N SER A 400 -23.71 7.76 -5.36
CA SER A 400 -24.51 8.95 -5.64
C SER A 400 -26.00 8.62 -5.53
N PRO A 401 -26.85 9.55 -5.07
CA PRO A 401 -28.27 9.48 -5.34
C PRO A 401 -28.47 9.69 -6.85
N GLU A 402 -29.28 8.85 -7.48
CA GLU A 402 -29.78 8.99 -8.85
C GLU A 402 -28.73 8.95 -9.99
N GLY A 403 -28.51 7.74 -10.54
CA GLY A 403 -28.05 7.58 -11.93
C GLY A 403 -26.56 7.36 -12.20
N ALA A 404 -25.66 7.41 -11.21
CA ALA A 404 -24.26 7.02 -11.40
C ALA A 404 -24.06 5.51 -11.20
N THR A 405 -23.29 4.89 -12.09
CA THR A 405 -22.83 3.48 -11.99
C THR A 405 -21.78 3.34 -10.88
N PHE A 406 -21.93 2.42 -9.91
CA PHE A 406 -20.85 2.09 -8.96
C PHE A 406 -19.63 1.60 -9.74
N VAL A 407 -18.49 2.28 -9.62
CA VAL A 407 -17.23 1.74 -10.11
C VAL A 407 -16.26 1.75 -8.94
N GLY A 408 -16.12 0.59 -8.31
CA GLY A 408 -15.01 0.33 -7.40
C GLY A 408 -13.71 0.12 -8.17
N ALA A 409 -12.60 0.36 -7.52
CA ALA A 409 -11.26 0.30 -8.07
C ALA A 409 -10.30 -0.32 -7.06
N ALA A 410 -9.17 -0.85 -7.55
CA ALA A 410 -8.09 -1.29 -6.70
C ALA A 410 -6.75 -0.73 -7.19
N PHE A 411 -5.87 -0.47 -6.24
CA PHE A 411 -4.58 0.19 -6.46
C PHE A 411 -3.49 -0.66 -5.85
N THR A 412 -2.31 -0.61 -6.46
CA THR A 412 -1.15 -1.35 -6.00
C THR A 412 0.05 -0.41 -5.95
N GLY A 413 1.06 -0.77 -5.17
CA GLY A 413 2.29 0.00 -5.15
C GLY A 413 3.33 -0.57 -4.20
N SER A 414 4.44 0.15 -4.08
CA SER A 414 5.55 -0.22 -3.20
C SER A 414 5.82 0.89 -2.17
N VAL A 415 6.11 0.51 -0.93
CA VAL A 415 6.42 1.45 0.15
C VAL A 415 7.72 2.21 -0.14
N SER A 416 8.72 1.50 -0.65
CA SER A 416 10.03 2.04 -1.00
C SER A 416 9.98 3.14 -2.08
N SER A 417 9.02 3.08 -3.01
CA SER A 417 8.92 4.08 -4.07
C SER A 417 8.51 5.46 -3.56
N MET A 418 7.79 5.54 -2.43
CA MET A 418 7.33 6.80 -1.81
C MET A 418 8.15 7.21 -0.59
N THR A 419 9.14 6.41 -0.21
CA THR A 419 9.95 6.65 0.99
C THR A 419 11.44 6.52 0.72
N THR A 420 11.99 5.31 0.75
CA THR A 420 13.41 5.07 0.50
C THR A 420 13.57 3.87 -0.41
N LEU A 421 14.02 4.10 -1.64
CA LEU A 421 14.43 3.06 -2.57
C LEU A 421 15.97 2.96 -2.53
N ASP A 422 16.48 1.91 -1.89
CA ASP A 422 17.93 1.71 -1.71
C ASP A 422 18.36 0.25 -1.95
N ALA A 423 17.72 -0.42 -2.91
CA ALA A 423 17.99 -1.82 -3.22
C ALA A 423 19.14 -2.02 -4.25
N GLY A 424 19.50 -0.96 -4.97
CA GLY A 424 20.51 -0.97 -6.03
C GLY A 424 19.98 -1.55 -7.34
N ASN A 425 20.28 -0.90 -8.46
CA ASN A 425 19.83 -1.29 -9.81
C ASN A 425 18.34 -1.66 -9.88
N THR A 426 17.51 -0.99 -9.07
CA THR A 426 16.10 -1.33 -8.88
C THR A 426 15.25 -0.19 -9.42
N GLN A 427 14.20 -0.54 -10.14
CA GLN A 427 13.22 0.41 -10.63
C GLN A 427 11.90 0.28 -9.89
N ARG A 428 11.20 1.40 -9.73
CA ARG A 428 9.81 1.45 -9.26
C ARG A 428 9.02 2.47 -10.06
N THR A 429 7.75 2.16 -10.31
CA THR A 429 6.80 3.09 -10.93
C THR A 429 5.71 3.45 -9.93
N ILE A 430 5.34 4.73 -9.91
CA ILE A 430 4.19 5.27 -9.16
C ILE A 430 3.19 5.72 -10.21
N GLU A 431 2.05 5.04 -10.27
CA GLU A 431 0.98 5.28 -11.23
C GLU A 431 -0.40 5.20 -10.56
N ASP A 432 -1.30 6.10 -10.95
CA ASP A 432 -2.70 6.26 -10.48
C ASP A 432 -2.88 6.55 -8.97
N ILE A 433 -1.77 6.62 -8.24
CA ILE A 433 -1.71 7.06 -6.84
C ILE A 433 -0.83 8.28 -6.70
N SER A 434 -1.24 9.14 -5.78
CA SER A 434 -0.50 10.31 -5.33
C SER A 434 -0.20 10.17 -3.84
N PHE A 435 0.84 10.86 -3.39
CA PHE A 435 1.26 10.76 -2.00
C PHE A 435 1.85 12.05 -1.44
N ILE A 436 1.76 12.16 -0.11
CA ILE A 436 2.42 13.16 0.70
C ILE A 436 3.32 12.41 1.68
N THR A 437 4.63 12.58 1.56
CA THR A 437 5.61 12.01 2.49
C THR A 437 6.07 13.04 3.50
N ARG A 438 6.11 12.63 4.77
CA ARG A 438 6.65 13.35 5.93
C ARG A 438 8.03 12.84 6.32
N ASP A 439 8.64 12.07 5.42
CA ASP A 439 10.01 11.65 5.50
C ASP A 439 10.83 12.15 4.32
N ASP A 440 12.14 12.06 4.48
CA ASP A 440 13.05 12.21 3.36
C ASP A 440 12.68 11.19 2.29
N TRP A 441 12.33 11.68 1.09
CA TRP A 441 12.15 10.82 -0.06
C TRP A 441 13.53 10.53 -0.65
N THR A 442 13.99 9.29 -0.59
CA THR A 442 15.38 8.96 -0.96
C THR A 442 15.42 7.91 -2.05
N ILE A 443 16.11 8.21 -3.14
CA ILE A 443 16.39 7.31 -4.26
C ILE A 443 17.90 7.10 -4.31
N GLY A 444 18.35 5.91 -3.91
CA GLY A 444 19.76 5.62 -3.66
C GLY A 444 20.27 6.29 -2.38
N GLY A 445 19.97 5.66 -1.25
CA GLY A 445 20.48 6.07 0.06
C GLY A 445 21.97 5.77 0.21
N THR A 446 22.35 4.54 -0.13
CA THR A 446 23.72 4.00 -0.09
C THR A 446 24.07 3.21 -1.35
N THR A 447 23.07 2.93 -2.20
CA THR A 447 23.22 2.13 -3.41
C THR A 447 23.12 2.98 -4.68
N SER A 448 23.51 2.38 -5.81
CA SER A 448 23.53 3.02 -7.13
C SER A 448 22.49 2.41 -8.06
N GLY A 449 22.10 3.14 -9.10
CA GLY A 449 21.24 2.60 -10.18
C GLY A 449 19.76 2.48 -9.82
N ASN A 450 19.30 3.13 -8.75
CA ASN A 450 17.88 3.11 -8.38
C ASN A 450 17.10 4.14 -9.19
N ILE A 451 15.92 3.77 -9.66
CA ILE A 451 15.06 4.64 -10.48
C ILE A 451 13.64 4.62 -9.91
N VAL A 452 13.08 5.80 -9.70
CA VAL A 452 11.63 5.95 -9.49
C VAL A 452 11.04 6.74 -10.65
N ALA A 453 9.95 6.25 -11.22
CA ALA A 453 9.14 6.99 -12.18
C ALA A 453 7.82 7.43 -11.53
N LEU A 454 7.48 8.72 -11.64
CA LEU A 454 6.18 9.27 -11.24
C LEU A 454 5.37 9.61 -12.49
N SER A 455 4.27 8.90 -12.69
CA SER A 455 3.46 8.98 -13.90
C SER A 455 2.67 10.30 -14.03
N ALA A 456 2.21 10.57 -15.25
CA ALA A 456 1.47 11.79 -15.55
C ALA A 456 0.10 11.77 -14.86
N GLY A 457 -0.27 12.89 -14.23
CA GLY A 457 -1.50 12.99 -13.43
C GLY A 457 -1.32 12.63 -11.96
N ASP A 458 -0.20 12.00 -11.59
CA ASP A 458 0.15 11.70 -10.21
C ASP A 458 0.94 12.84 -9.54
N ALA A 459 0.84 12.93 -8.23
CA ALA A 459 1.49 13.96 -7.44
C ALA A 459 2.28 13.36 -6.27
N ALA A 460 3.48 13.90 -6.07
CA ALA A 460 4.33 13.65 -4.91
C ALA A 460 4.55 14.96 -4.15
N GLN A 461 4.37 14.93 -2.85
CA GLN A 461 4.70 16.06 -1.97
C GLN A 461 5.66 15.60 -0.87
N VAL A 462 6.77 16.33 -0.70
CA VAL A 462 7.70 16.17 0.42
C VAL A 462 7.51 17.37 1.34
N VAL A 463 7.07 17.13 2.56
CA VAL A 463 6.62 18.18 3.49
C VAL A 463 7.36 18.13 4.83
N ASP A 464 6.99 19.03 5.75
CA ASP A 464 7.50 19.09 7.13
C ASP A 464 9.02 19.25 7.23
N GLY A 465 9.61 20.09 6.37
CA GLY A 465 11.05 20.34 6.36
C GLY A 465 11.90 19.18 5.83
N ARG A 466 11.29 18.17 5.20
CA ARG A 466 11.99 17.04 4.60
C ARG A 466 12.38 17.33 3.16
N SER A 467 13.30 16.53 2.63
CA SER A 467 13.86 16.75 1.30
C SER A 467 13.78 15.50 0.44
N LEU A 468 13.77 15.70 -0.88
CA LEU A 468 14.05 14.65 -1.85
C LEU A 468 15.57 14.51 -2.03
N TYR A 469 16.06 13.27 -2.01
CA TYR A 469 17.45 12.91 -2.23
C TYR A 469 17.56 11.94 -3.41
N ILE A 470 18.40 12.27 -4.39
CA ILE A 470 18.78 11.39 -5.50
C ILE A 470 20.29 11.17 -5.38
N GLY A 471 20.69 10.04 -4.81
CA GLY A 471 22.08 9.75 -4.43
C GLY A 471 22.50 10.47 -3.15
N LYS A 472 22.07 9.96 -1.98
CA LYS A 472 22.21 10.63 -0.66
C LYS A 472 23.59 10.48 -0.04
N SER A 473 24.19 9.29 -0.07
CA SER A 473 25.49 9.02 0.58
C SER A 473 26.62 8.89 -0.43
N ALA A 474 27.87 8.91 0.04
CA ALA A 474 29.03 8.71 -0.82
C ALA A 474 28.93 7.38 -1.58
N GLY A 475 29.11 7.43 -2.90
CA GLY A 475 29.04 6.25 -3.78
C GLY A 475 27.64 5.90 -4.28
N SER A 476 26.61 6.66 -3.89
CA SER A 476 25.25 6.52 -4.41
C SER A 476 25.14 7.24 -5.77
N ASN A 477 25.58 6.55 -6.83
CA ASN A 477 25.67 7.06 -8.19
C ASN A 477 24.53 6.57 -9.07
N ASN A 478 24.32 7.21 -10.22
CA ASN A 478 23.42 6.72 -11.26
C ASN A 478 21.96 6.48 -10.80
N ASN A 479 21.51 7.18 -9.75
CA ASN A 479 20.13 7.13 -9.29
C ASN A 479 19.29 8.18 -10.02
N ALA A 480 17.99 7.94 -10.22
CA ALA A 480 17.15 8.88 -10.92
C ALA A 480 15.71 8.96 -10.41
N LEU A 481 15.15 10.17 -10.46
CA LEU A 481 13.70 10.40 -10.46
C LEU A 481 13.29 10.79 -11.89
N ALA A 482 12.41 10.01 -12.51
CA ALA A 482 11.73 10.37 -13.75
C ALA A 482 10.35 10.93 -13.42
N LEU A 483 10.17 12.23 -13.64
CA LEU A 483 8.93 12.95 -13.38
C LEU A 483 8.16 13.12 -14.69
N SER A 484 6.90 12.68 -14.69
CA SER A 484 5.88 13.05 -15.67
C SER A 484 4.67 13.71 -15.00
N GLY A 485 4.55 13.56 -13.68
CA GLY A 485 3.50 14.15 -12.84
C GLY A 485 3.93 15.45 -12.16
N SER A 486 3.43 15.67 -10.95
CA SER A 486 3.71 16.88 -10.16
C SER A 486 4.56 16.56 -8.94
N LEU A 487 5.63 17.34 -8.72
CA LEU A 487 6.44 17.28 -7.50
C LEU A 487 6.38 18.61 -6.78
N THR A 488 6.00 18.59 -5.50
CA THR A 488 6.19 19.70 -4.56
C THR A 488 7.16 19.31 -3.46
N ALA A 489 8.23 20.07 -3.27
CA ALA A 489 9.20 19.82 -2.20
C ALA A 489 9.90 21.11 -1.81
N GLU A 490 10.24 21.29 -0.54
CA GLU A 490 11.08 22.43 -0.13
C GLU A 490 12.47 22.31 -0.78
N GLU A 491 13.07 21.12 -0.74
CA GLU A 491 14.42 20.89 -1.25
C GLU A 491 14.56 19.57 -2.02
N VAL A 492 15.26 19.64 -3.16
CA VAL A 492 15.68 18.49 -3.97
C VAL A 492 17.21 18.46 -4.03
N ASN A 493 17.82 17.40 -3.53
CA ASN A 493 19.26 17.18 -3.56
C ASN A 493 19.64 16.13 -4.59
N ILE A 494 20.48 16.49 -5.55
CA ILE A 494 20.97 15.61 -6.61
C ILE A 494 22.49 15.44 -6.44
N GLY A 495 22.89 14.29 -5.88
CA GLY A 495 24.25 13.99 -5.45
C GLY A 495 24.65 14.76 -4.19
N SER A 496 24.19 14.34 -3.01
CA SER A 496 24.36 15.14 -1.77
C SER A 496 25.78 15.20 -1.21
N VAL A 497 26.69 14.36 -1.72
CA VAL A 497 28.09 14.27 -1.28
C VAL A 497 29.01 14.48 -2.46
N ALA A 498 30.10 15.21 -2.24
CA ALA A 498 31.15 15.41 -3.24
C ALA A 498 31.66 14.06 -3.79
N GLY A 499 31.77 13.96 -5.11
CA GLY A 499 32.15 12.73 -5.81
C GLY A 499 30.98 11.82 -6.23
N ASN A 500 29.75 12.07 -5.76
CA ASN A 500 28.57 11.43 -6.34
C ASN A 500 28.35 11.94 -7.76
N ALA A 501 28.11 11.04 -8.72
CA ALA A 501 27.97 11.37 -10.12
C ALA A 501 26.90 10.51 -10.81
N GLY A 502 26.42 11.01 -11.96
CA GLY A 502 25.43 10.32 -12.79
C GLY A 502 24.01 10.31 -12.22
N ASN A 503 23.76 10.92 -11.06
CA ASN A 503 22.42 11.06 -10.53
C ASN A 503 21.62 12.08 -11.35
N ALA A 504 20.32 11.84 -11.52
CA ALA A 504 19.49 12.67 -12.38
C ALA A 504 18.08 12.93 -11.87
N LEU A 505 17.63 14.18 -12.02
CA LEU A 505 16.21 14.51 -12.06
C LEU A 505 15.81 14.66 -13.53
N VAL A 506 14.87 13.84 -13.98
CA VAL A 506 14.36 13.86 -15.36
C VAL A 506 12.96 14.46 -15.36
N LEU A 507 12.75 15.50 -16.15
CA LEU A 507 11.49 16.25 -16.30
C LEU A 507 10.93 15.99 -17.71
N ASN A 508 9.91 15.13 -17.79
CA ASN A 508 9.21 14.84 -19.04
C ASN A 508 8.16 15.91 -19.36
N SER A 509 7.64 15.92 -20.58
CA SER A 509 6.58 16.83 -21.01
C SER A 509 5.37 16.78 -20.08
N GLY A 510 4.91 17.96 -19.67
CA GLY A 510 3.79 18.11 -18.74
C GLY A 510 4.16 18.01 -17.25
N SER A 511 5.42 17.74 -16.92
CA SER A 511 5.87 17.76 -15.52
C SER A 511 5.64 19.12 -14.86
N LEU A 512 5.17 19.09 -13.62
CA LEU A 512 5.04 20.28 -12.79
C LEU A 512 5.99 20.15 -11.61
N LEU A 513 6.95 21.07 -11.52
CA LEU A 513 7.93 21.11 -10.44
C LEU A 513 7.75 22.39 -9.63
N THR A 514 7.38 22.25 -8.35
CA THR A 514 7.27 23.35 -7.39
C THR A 514 8.26 23.11 -6.28
N VAL A 515 9.42 23.77 -6.35
CA VAL A 515 10.51 23.59 -5.40
C VAL A 515 11.16 24.90 -5.01
N ASP A 516 11.53 25.03 -3.73
CA ASP A 516 12.21 26.24 -3.27
C ASP A 516 13.71 26.19 -3.62
N THR A 517 14.32 25.01 -3.50
CA THR A 517 15.73 24.82 -3.85
C THR A 517 16.03 23.44 -4.45
N ILE A 518 16.78 23.42 -5.54
CA ILE A 518 17.44 22.27 -6.13
C ILE A 518 18.94 22.42 -5.89
N ARG A 519 19.53 21.50 -5.15
CA ARG A 519 20.97 21.38 -4.98
C ARG A 519 21.53 20.38 -5.98
N LEU A 520 22.35 20.84 -6.92
CA LEU A 520 22.98 20.03 -7.95
C LEU A 520 24.50 19.96 -7.74
N ALA A 521 25.00 18.79 -7.32
CA ALA A 521 26.45 18.58 -7.20
C ALA A 521 27.12 18.26 -8.54
N GLY A 522 28.41 18.58 -8.65
CA GLY A 522 29.22 18.35 -9.86
C GLY A 522 29.14 16.90 -10.35
N GLY A 523 28.99 16.71 -11.66
CA GLY A 523 28.86 15.39 -12.28
C GLY A 523 27.43 14.79 -12.24
N ASN A 524 26.44 15.51 -11.71
CA ASN A 524 25.03 15.13 -11.73
C ASN A 524 24.24 16.04 -12.68
N SER A 525 23.02 15.64 -13.04
CA SER A 525 22.26 16.32 -14.10
C SER A 525 20.80 16.57 -13.79
N ILE A 526 20.25 17.62 -14.40
CA ILE A 526 18.81 17.79 -14.63
C ILE A 526 18.60 17.56 -16.12
N VAL A 527 17.65 16.70 -16.46
CA VAL A 527 17.31 16.33 -17.83
C VAL A 527 15.91 16.84 -18.11
N ILE A 528 15.71 17.54 -19.22
CA ILE A 528 14.42 18.16 -19.53
C ILE A 528 14.04 17.87 -20.97
N GLU A 529 12.79 17.49 -21.21
CA GLU A 529 12.25 17.37 -22.57
C GLU A 529 12.14 18.75 -23.24
N GLY A 530 12.71 18.89 -24.44
CA GLY A 530 12.82 20.13 -25.20
C GLY A 530 14.26 20.64 -25.33
N ASP A 531 14.41 21.73 -26.10
CA ASP A 531 15.70 22.40 -26.28
C ASP A 531 15.87 23.53 -25.26
N TYR A 532 16.77 23.28 -24.30
CA TYR A 532 17.19 24.19 -23.25
C TYR A 532 18.72 24.39 -23.29
N THR A 533 19.31 24.30 -24.48
CA THR A 533 20.75 24.56 -24.66
C THR A 533 21.13 26.00 -24.30
N ASP A 534 20.17 26.93 -24.38
CA ASP A 534 20.24 28.23 -23.72
C ASP A 534 19.98 28.09 -22.21
N LEU A 535 21.06 28.18 -21.44
CA LEU A 535 21.04 28.07 -19.97
C LEU A 535 20.23 29.20 -19.30
N GLY A 536 20.05 30.35 -19.93
CA GLY A 536 19.18 31.42 -19.42
C GLY A 536 17.69 31.04 -19.52
N ALA A 537 17.30 30.41 -20.64
CA ALA A 537 15.95 29.87 -20.81
C ALA A 537 15.68 28.74 -19.80
N PHE A 538 16.67 27.88 -19.56
CA PHE A 538 16.61 26.84 -18.53
C PHE A 538 16.39 27.42 -17.11
N LEU A 539 17.15 28.44 -16.70
CA LEU A 539 16.96 29.08 -15.39
C LEU A 539 15.58 29.74 -15.26
N THR A 540 15.06 30.28 -16.36
CA THR A 540 13.70 30.84 -16.40
C THR A 540 12.66 29.75 -16.21
N TYR A 541 12.85 28.59 -16.84
CA TYR A 541 11.97 27.43 -16.70
C TYR A 541 11.91 26.91 -15.26
N LEU A 542 13.05 26.78 -14.57
CA LEU A 542 13.10 26.32 -13.18
C LEU A 542 12.61 27.37 -12.16
N GLY A 543 12.49 28.64 -12.56
CA GLY A 543 12.41 29.76 -11.64
C GLY A 543 13.80 30.17 -11.17
N SER A 544 14.18 31.41 -11.46
CA SER A 544 15.55 31.95 -11.39
C SER A 544 16.27 31.86 -10.03
N SER A 545 15.59 31.48 -8.94
CA SER A 545 16.17 31.33 -7.61
C SER A 545 16.25 29.87 -7.12
N ALA A 546 15.68 28.93 -7.86
CA ALA A 546 15.57 27.55 -7.38
C ALA A 546 16.87 26.77 -7.50
N LEU A 547 17.81 27.12 -8.38
CA LEU A 547 18.98 26.27 -8.65
C LEU A 547 20.24 26.71 -7.88
N SER A 548 20.76 25.81 -7.04
CA SER A 548 22.04 25.95 -6.34
C SER A 548 23.01 24.86 -6.79
N VAL A 549 24.19 25.24 -7.29
CA VAL A 549 25.17 24.33 -7.91
C VAL A 549 26.46 24.33 -7.11
N TRP A 550 27.02 23.14 -6.88
CA TRP A 550 28.33 23.01 -6.24
C TRP A 550 29.47 23.31 -7.22
N ASN A 551 30.34 24.26 -6.89
CA ASN A 551 31.47 24.63 -7.75
C ASN A 551 32.81 23.96 -7.36
N GLY A 552 32.80 22.99 -6.45
CA GLY A 552 34.00 22.36 -5.88
C GLY A 552 34.47 22.96 -4.55
N ALA A 553 33.92 24.11 -4.13
CA ALA A 553 34.27 24.76 -2.87
C ALA A 553 33.05 25.19 -2.05
N SER A 554 31.97 25.63 -2.71
CA SER A 554 30.76 26.11 -2.07
C SER A 554 29.55 25.99 -3.01
N TRP A 555 28.36 26.02 -2.42
CA TRP A 555 27.10 26.11 -3.15
C TRP A 555 26.90 27.53 -3.69
N GLN A 556 26.61 27.64 -4.98
CA GLN A 556 26.39 28.90 -5.70
C GLN A 556 24.98 28.91 -6.29
N THR A 557 24.18 29.95 -6.02
CA THR A 557 22.92 30.14 -6.75
C THR A 557 23.24 30.46 -8.21
N ALA A 558 22.69 29.68 -9.13
CA ALA A 558 22.91 29.86 -10.55
C ALA A 558 22.08 31.03 -11.08
N ASP A 559 22.72 31.92 -11.83
CA ASP A 559 22.11 33.08 -12.46
C ASP A 559 22.69 33.32 -13.87
N GLY A 560 22.15 34.30 -14.59
CA GLY A 560 22.61 34.61 -15.95
C GLY A 560 24.10 35.02 -16.05
N ALA A 561 24.75 35.39 -14.93
CA ALA A 561 26.14 35.80 -14.92
C ALA A 561 27.11 34.63 -14.70
N ASN A 562 26.71 33.63 -13.91
CA ASN A 562 27.59 32.51 -13.53
C ASN A 562 27.20 31.16 -14.17
N VAL A 563 26.01 31.01 -14.76
CA VAL A 563 25.46 29.71 -15.17
C VAL A 563 26.34 28.95 -16.15
N SER A 564 26.97 29.63 -17.11
CA SER A 564 27.86 29.00 -18.11
C SER A 564 29.18 28.49 -17.51
N SER A 565 29.55 28.93 -16.31
CA SER A 565 30.71 28.41 -15.57
C SER A 565 30.35 27.23 -14.66
N LEU A 566 29.07 27.12 -14.30
CA LEU A 566 28.55 26.11 -13.37
C LEU A 566 27.96 24.90 -14.11
N LEU A 567 27.40 25.11 -15.30
CA LEU A 567 26.62 24.12 -16.03
C LEU A 567 27.08 23.96 -17.49
N THR A 568 26.93 22.76 -18.01
CA THR A 568 27.01 22.44 -19.44
C THR A 568 25.69 21.87 -19.92
N ALA A 569 25.26 22.24 -21.13
CA ALA A 569 24.08 21.69 -21.78
C ALA A 569 24.48 20.79 -22.97
N SER A 570 23.84 19.63 -23.09
CA SER A 570 23.90 18.79 -24.29
C SER A 570 22.49 18.42 -24.74
N LEU A 571 22.20 18.59 -26.03
CA LEU A 571 20.94 18.19 -26.63
C LEU A 571 21.10 16.79 -27.23
N ASP A 572 20.30 15.84 -26.73
CA ASP A 572 20.25 14.46 -27.19
C ASP A 572 18.81 14.11 -27.62
N ALA A 573 18.59 14.05 -28.94
CA ALA A 573 17.27 13.87 -29.55
C ALA A 573 16.26 14.95 -29.11
N ASP A 574 15.27 14.57 -28.29
CA ASP A 574 14.18 15.44 -27.81
C ASP A 574 14.45 15.99 -26.39
N TYR A 575 15.61 15.70 -25.79
CA TYR A 575 15.93 16.09 -24.40
C TYR A 575 17.21 16.90 -24.31
N THR A 576 17.21 17.89 -23.43
CA THR A 576 18.42 18.60 -23.01
C THR A 576 18.90 18.08 -21.66
N ARG A 577 20.16 17.66 -21.59
CA ARG A 577 20.85 17.33 -20.33
C ARG A 577 21.64 18.54 -19.86
N ILE A 578 21.29 19.06 -18.70
CA ILE A 578 22.02 20.10 -17.99
C ILE A 578 22.86 19.44 -16.89
N THR A 579 24.18 19.48 -17.04
CA THR A 579 25.12 18.81 -16.12
C THR A 579 25.92 19.83 -15.35
N ALA A 580 26.03 19.67 -14.04
CA ALA A 580 26.94 20.50 -13.23
C ALA A 580 28.39 20.13 -13.54
N VAL A 581 29.22 21.15 -13.79
CA VAL A 581 30.63 20.97 -14.14
C VAL A 581 31.33 20.19 -13.02
N PRO A 582 32.05 19.09 -13.35
CA PRO A 582 32.76 18.30 -12.34
C PRO A 582 33.84 19.12 -11.62
N GLU A 583 34.13 18.75 -10.38
CA GLU A 583 35.11 19.48 -9.56
C GLU A 583 36.50 19.53 -10.24
N PRO A 584 37.20 20.70 -10.19
CA PRO A 584 38.58 20.84 -10.67
C PRO A 584 39.53 20.01 -9.78
N GLY A 585 39.65 18.73 -10.13
CA GLY A 585 40.39 17.69 -9.40
C GLY A 585 40.02 16.28 -9.90
N SER A 586 38.79 16.11 -10.41
CA SER A 586 38.29 14.88 -11.03
C SER A 586 38.85 14.60 -12.44
N LEU A 587 39.37 15.63 -13.13
CA LEU A 587 40.03 15.49 -14.43
C LEU A 587 41.32 14.65 -14.38
N ALA A 588 41.90 14.43 -13.19
CA ALA A 588 43.11 13.63 -13.03
C ALA A 588 42.89 12.10 -13.20
N LEU A 589 41.64 11.61 -13.17
CA LEU A 589 41.33 10.19 -13.37
C LEU A 589 40.61 9.87 -14.68
N LEU A 590 39.97 10.85 -15.32
CA LEU A 590 39.34 10.68 -16.64
C LEU A 590 40.34 10.63 -17.81
N GLY A 591 41.58 11.07 -17.60
CA GLY A 591 42.66 11.03 -18.59
C GLY A 591 43.22 9.64 -18.90
N LEU A 592 42.79 8.57 -18.22
CA LEU A 592 43.27 7.19 -18.44
C LEU A 592 42.17 6.20 -18.86
N GLY A 593 40.90 6.62 -18.96
CA GLY A 593 39.78 5.75 -19.34
C GLY A 593 39.36 5.79 -20.82
N LEU A 594 39.90 6.72 -21.62
CA LEU A 594 39.41 7.02 -22.98
C LEU A 594 40.04 6.19 -24.12
N LEU A 595 40.62 5.01 -23.83
CA LEU A 595 41.25 4.15 -24.85
C LEU A 595 40.67 2.72 -24.98
N ALA A 596 39.58 2.37 -24.31
CA ALA A 596 38.95 1.04 -24.45
C ALA A 596 37.54 1.15 -25.06
N GLY A 597 37.45 1.37 -26.37
CA GLY A 597 36.15 1.43 -27.05
C GLY A 597 36.20 1.56 -28.58
N ALA A 598 37.29 1.15 -29.22
CA ALA A 598 37.36 1.10 -30.68
C ALA A 598 37.88 -0.26 -31.14
N VAL A 599 37.00 -1.27 -31.21
CA VAL A 599 37.29 -2.51 -31.95
C VAL A 599 36.07 -2.95 -32.76
N ALA A 600 36.11 -2.56 -34.03
CA ALA A 600 35.74 -3.30 -35.25
C ALA A 600 34.42 -4.10 -35.29
N TRP A 601 33.40 -3.52 -35.95
CA TRP A 601 32.41 -4.29 -36.69
C TRP A 601 33.06 -4.90 -37.95
N ARG A 602 33.26 -6.22 -37.98
CA ARG A 602 33.50 -6.95 -39.23
C ARG A 602 32.16 -7.32 -39.88
N ARG A 603 31.89 -6.73 -41.04
CA ARG A 603 30.89 -7.22 -42.00
C ARG A 603 31.26 -8.65 -42.43
N LYS A 604 30.34 -9.60 -42.32
CA LYS A 604 30.36 -10.81 -43.16
C LYS A 604 29.48 -10.54 -44.37
N ALA A 605 30.08 -10.55 -45.55
CA ALA A 605 29.39 -10.73 -46.82
C ALA A 605 29.77 -12.12 -47.36
N ALA A 606 28.76 -12.96 -47.52
CA ALA A 606 28.53 -13.88 -48.64
C ALA A 606 27.12 -14.45 -48.43
#